data_AF-A0A1G9N6X9-F1
#
_entry.id   AF-A0A1G9N6X9-F1
#
_cell.length_a   1.000
_cell.length_b   1.000
_cell.length_c   1.000
_cell.angle_alpha   90.00
_cell.angle_beta   90.00
_cell.angle_gamma   90.00
#
_symmetry.space_group_name_H-M   'P 1'
#
loop_
_entity.id
_entity.type
_entity.pdbx_description
1 polymer ?
#
loop_
_entity_poly.entity_id
_entity_poly.type
_entity_poly.pdbx_seq_one_letter_code
_entity_poly.pdbx_strand_id
1 'polypeptide(L)'
;MKNQICTACGTQFPTSSIRLELCPICVDDRQYVPEKGQGWTTLDELSKDHIVVTKQLNDHLYELKIMPSFGIGQRALLVITPAGNILWDCISLLNEPIIEFINSKGGLKAIAFSHPHYYTTMNEWAATFNPTGFLYPSKK
;
A
#
# COMPACT_ATOMS: atom_id res chain seq x y z
N MET A 1 15.47 -8.11 10.36
CA MET A 1 15.67 -6.69 9.98
C MET A 1 14.36 -6.20 9.37
N LYS A 2 13.88 -5.00 9.74
CA LYS A 2 12.56 -4.51 9.31
C LYS A 2 12.67 -3.84 7.93
N ASN A 3 11.79 -4.23 7.01
CA ASN A 3 11.65 -3.61 5.69
C ASN A 3 11.46 -2.09 5.83
N GLN A 4 12.02 -1.32 4.90
CA GLN A 4 11.97 0.14 4.93
C GLN A 4 10.97 0.66 3.91
N ILE A 5 10.29 1.75 4.24
CA ILE A 5 9.31 2.43 3.39
C ILE A 5 9.88 3.79 3.02
N CYS A 6 9.92 4.12 1.74
CA CYS A 6 10.30 5.46 1.30
C CYS A 6 9.25 6.48 1.74
N THR A 7 9.64 7.56 2.41
CA THR A 7 8.72 8.59 2.89
C THR A 7 8.13 9.45 1.75
N ALA A 8 8.79 9.49 0.59
CA ALA A 8 8.33 10.24 -0.57
C ALA A 8 7.28 9.47 -1.40
N CYS A 9 7.55 8.22 -1.78
CA CYS A 9 6.62 7.44 -2.62
C CYS A 9 5.76 6.42 -1.84
N GLY A 10 6.19 6.01 -0.65
CA GLY A 10 5.52 5.00 0.15
C GLY A 10 5.82 3.55 -0.24
N THR A 11 6.74 3.31 -1.17
CA THR A 11 7.16 1.94 -1.55
C THR A 11 8.12 1.33 -0.55
N GLN A 12 7.89 0.05 -0.27
CA GLN A 12 8.69 -0.76 0.64
C GLN A 12 9.84 -1.47 -0.09
N PHE A 13 11.00 -1.48 0.55
CA PHE A 13 12.20 -2.19 0.12
C PHE A 13 12.76 -3.03 1.27
N PRO A 14 13.43 -4.16 0.98
CA PRO A 14 14.09 -4.94 2.01
C PRO A 14 15.22 -4.13 2.64
N THR A 15 15.53 -4.38 3.92
CA THR A 15 16.59 -3.64 4.64
C THR A 15 17.95 -3.74 3.94
N SER A 16 18.23 -4.83 3.23
CA SER A 16 19.46 -5.00 2.43
C SER A 16 19.59 -3.96 1.30
N SER A 17 18.47 -3.39 0.84
CA SER A 17 18.43 -2.32 -0.16
C SER A 17 18.74 -0.94 0.41
N ILE A 18 18.90 -0.76 1.73
CA ILE A 18 19.33 0.52 2.37
C ILE A 18 20.70 1.00 1.89
N ARG A 19 21.50 0.13 1.27
CA ARG A 19 22.71 0.57 0.54
C ARG A 19 22.40 1.61 -0.55
N LEU A 20 21.14 1.71 -0.95
CA LEU A 20 20.64 2.77 -1.80
C LEU A 20 20.28 3.95 -0.90
N GLU A 21 21.18 4.95 -0.81
CA GLU A 21 20.86 6.25 -0.19
C GLU A 21 19.60 6.86 -0.82
N LEU A 22 19.37 6.54 -2.10
CA LEU A 22 18.23 6.99 -2.89
C LEU A 22 17.25 5.87 -3.20
N CYS A 23 15.96 6.19 -3.12
CA CYS A 23 14.87 5.31 -3.50
C CYS A 23 14.87 5.12 -5.04
N PRO A 24 15.01 3.89 -5.55
CA PRO A 24 15.05 3.61 -7.00
C PRO A 24 13.84 4.12 -7.79
N ILE A 25 12.69 4.21 -7.12
CA ILE A 25 11.46 4.72 -7.73
C ILE A 25 11.49 6.25 -7.80
N CYS A 26 12.00 6.91 -6.77
CA CYS A 26 12.03 8.38 -6.71
C CYS A 26 13.15 8.99 -7.56
N VAL A 27 14.19 8.22 -7.93
CA VAL A 27 15.23 8.66 -8.86
C VAL A 27 14.89 8.42 -10.33
N ASP A 28 13.75 7.78 -10.61
CA ASP A 28 13.22 7.75 -11.97
C ASP A 28 12.70 9.15 -12.32
N ASP A 29 13.15 9.69 -13.46
CA ASP A 29 12.82 11.06 -13.90
C ASP A 29 11.31 11.34 -13.99
N ARG A 30 10.48 10.29 -14.04
CA ARG A 30 9.02 10.40 -14.08
C ARG A 30 8.40 10.59 -12.70
N GLN A 31 9.19 10.52 -11.61
CA GLN A 31 8.69 10.70 -10.26
C GLN A 31 8.94 12.07 -9.68
N TYR A 32 7.86 12.63 -9.12
CA TYR A 32 7.91 13.83 -8.33
C TYR A 32 8.48 13.51 -6.95
N VAL A 33 9.57 14.16 -6.59
CA VAL A 33 10.13 14.13 -5.24
C VAL A 33 9.69 15.41 -4.53
N PRO A 34 9.04 15.32 -3.34
CA PRO A 34 8.62 16.50 -2.61
C PRO A 34 9.83 17.32 -2.14
N GLU A 35 9.64 18.62 -1.83
CA GLU A 35 10.72 19.51 -1.37
C GLU A 35 11.49 18.99 -0.15
N LYS A 36 10.79 18.27 0.74
CA LYS A 36 11.40 17.61 1.91
C LYS A 36 12.34 16.46 1.54
N GLY A 37 12.43 16.13 0.26
CA GLY A 37 13.23 15.03 -0.27
C GLY A 37 12.61 13.67 0.03
N GLN A 38 13.48 12.67 -0.03
CA GLN A 38 13.19 11.27 0.26
C GLN A 38 13.92 10.84 1.54
N GLY A 39 13.27 9.97 2.30
CA GLY A 39 13.82 9.34 3.49
C GLY A 39 13.23 7.96 3.68
N TRP A 40 13.53 7.35 4.83
CA TRP A 40 13.16 5.97 5.13
C TRP A 40 12.43 5.88 6.47
N THR A 41 11.36 5.08 6.51
CA THR A 41 10.60 4.75 7.71
C THR A 41 10.27 3.25 7.75
N THR A 42 9.52 2.79 8.74
CA THR A 42 9.01 1.41 8.81
C THR A 42 7.50 1.42 9.03
N LEU A 43 6.84 0.26 8.88
CA LEU A 43 5.42 0.13 9.26
C LEU A 43 5.19 0.55 10.71
N ASP A 44 6.04 0.10 11.63
CA ASP A 44 5.88 0.39 13.06
C ASP A 44 6.01 1.89 13.34
N GLU A 45 7.01 2.56 12.76
CA GLU A 45 7.15 4.01 12.90
C GLU A 45 5.97 4.76 12.26
N LEU A 46 5.54 4.36 11.06
CA LEU A 46 4.38 4.96 10.39
C LEU A 46 3.09 4.79 11.20
N SER A 47 2.94 3.67 11.90
CA SER A 47 1.74 3.38 12.69
C SER A 47 1.60 4.21 13.97
N LYS A 48 2.66 4.92 14.41
CA LYS A 48 2.64 5.74 15.63
C LYS A 48 1.85 7.03 15.46
N ASP A 49 1.88 7.61 14.27
CA ASP A 49 1.32 8.92 13.97
C ASP A 49 0.38 8.93 12.76
N HIS A 50 0.21 7.80 12.07
CA HIS A 50 -0.74 7.63 10.98
C HIS A 50 -1.76 6.53 11.29
N ILE A 51 -2.99 6.76 10.82
CA ILE A 51 -4.07 5.78 10.82
C ILE A 51 -4.53 5.53 9.39
N VAL A 52 -5.24 4.44 9.18
CA VAL A 52 -5.99 4.22 7.95
C VAL A 52 -7.46 4.51 8.23
N VAL A 53 -8.03 5.43 7.45
CA VAL A 53 -9.46 5.75 7.48
C VAL A 53 -10.15 4.97 6.38
N THR A 54 -11.22 4.28 6.76
CA THR A 54 -12.11 3.56 5.84
C THR A 54 -13.36 4.37 5.58
N LYS A 55 -13.74 4.57 4.31
CA LYS A 55 -14.98 5.23 3.92
C LYS A 55 -15.79 4.32 3.02
N GLN A 56 -17.02 4.01 3.39
CA GLN A 56 -17.95 3.31 2.50
C GLN A 56 -18.40 4.25 1.39
N LEU A 57 -18.16 3.89 0.14
CA LEU A 57 -18.60 4.66 -1.04
C LEU A 57 -19.95 4.16 -1.55
N ASN A 58 -20.19 2.85 -1.46
CA ASN A 58 -21.48 2.20 -1.68
C ASN A 58 -21.47 0.80 -1.03
N ASP A 59 -22.51 -0.01 -1.26
CA ASP A 59 -22.67 -1.35 -0.67
C ASP A 59 -21.56 -2.34 -1.03
N HIS A 60 -20.84 -2.08 -2.13
CA HIS A 60 -19.82 -2.98 -2.66
C HIS A 60 -18.42 -2.36 -2.73
N LEU A 61 -18.23 -1.17 -2.18
CA LEU A 61 -16.99 -0.42 -2.35
C LEU A 61 -16.62 0.39 -1.11
N TYR A 62 -15.41 0.14 -0.61
CA TYR A 62 -14.79 0.93 0.45
C TYR A 62 -13.50 1.58 -0.04
N GLU A 63 -13.29 2.83 0.36
CA GLU A 63 -12.02 3.54 0.23
C GLU A 63 -11.19 3.38 1.50
N LEU A 64 -9.90 3.11 1.33
CA LEU A 64 -8.90 3.07 2.40
C LEU A 64 -7.86 4.17 2.13
N LYS A 65 -7.64 5.06 3.10
CA LYS A 65 -6.68 6.17 2.98
C LYS A 65 -5.89 6.38 4.26
N ILE A 66 -4.60 6.64 4.13
CA ILE A 66 -3.73 6.99 5.27
C ILE A 66 -3.99 8.46 5.68
N MET A 67 -4.14 8.70 6.99
CA MET A 67 -4.26 10.03 7.58
C MET A 67 -3.31 10.19 8.78
N PRO A 68 -2.47 11.26 8.83
CA PRO A 68 -2.22 12.26 7.79
C PRO A 68 -1.77 11.67 6.43
N SER A 69 -1.76 12.45 5.36
CA SER A 69 -1.37 11.93 4.04
C SER A 69 0.09 11.48 4.05
N PHE A 70 0.36 10.29 3.51
CA PHE A 70 1.70 9.71 3.44
C PHE A 70 2.09 9.33 2.01
N GLY A 71 3.39 9.41 1.69
CA GLY A 71 3.92 9.16 0.36
C GLY A 71 3.23 10.03 -0.69
N ILE A 72 2.81 9.42 -1.81
CA ILE A 72 2.06 10.11 -2.87
C ILE A 72 0.58 10.38 -2.54
N GLY A 73 0.12 10.09 -1.31
CA GLY A 73 -1.26 10.34 -0.90
C GLY A 73 -2.31 9.45 -1.59
N GLN A 74 -1.90 8.27 -2.05
CA GLN A 74 -2.79 7.31 -2.69
C GLN A 74 -3.85 6.74 -1.73
N ARG A 75 -4.92 6.22 -2.33
CA ARG A 75 -5.96 5.43 -1.68
C ARG A 75 -5.97 4.04 -2.28
N ALA A 76 -6.39 3.06 -1.49
CA ALA A 76 -6.77 1.73 -1.97
C ALA A 76 -8.30 1.62 -2.01
N LEU A 77 -8.83 0.75 -2.87
CA LEU A 77 -10.25 0.44 -2.90
C LEU A 77 -10.47 -1.03 -2.60
N LEU A 78 -11.29 -1.33 -1.59
CA LEU A 78 -11.77 -2.68 -1.32
C LEU A 78 -13.10 -2.89 -2.05
N VAL A 79 -13.09 -3.77 -3.05
CA VAL A 79 -14.26 -4.14 -3.85
C VAL A 79 -14.86 -5.43 -3.30
N ILE A 80 -16.11 -5.37 -2.86
CA ILE A 80 -16.84 -6.52 -2.31
C ILE A 80 -17.57 -7.24 -3.43
N THR A 81 -17.32 -8.55 -3.57
CA THR A 81 -17.99 -9.36 -4.59
C THR A 81 -18.43 -10.72 -4.04
N PRO A 82 -19.50 -11.33 -4.58
CA PRO A 82 -19.89 -12.70 -4.22
C PRO A 82 -18.83 -13.75 -4.53
N ALA A 83 -17.91 -13.47 -5.46
CA ALA A 83 -16.85 -14.39 -5.84
C ALA A 83 -15.56 -14.22 -5.02
N GLY A 84 -15.54 -13.32 -4.03
CA GLY A 84 -14.39 -12.94 -3.21
C GLY A 84 -13.95 -11.50 -3.44
N ASN A 85 -13.46 -10.84 -2.39
CA ASN A 85 -13.13 -9.41 -2.48
C ASN A 85 -11.80 -9.17 -3.20
N ILE A 86 -11.70 -8.01 -3.83
CA ILE A 86 -10.51 -7.55 -4.53
C ILE A 86 -10.03 -6.26 -3.89
N LEU A 87 -8.74 -6.17 -3.58
CA LEU A 87 -8.11 -4.90 -3.24
C LEU A 87 -7.52 -4.29 -4.51
N TRP A 88 -7.96 -3.08 -4.85
CA TRP A 88 -7.41 -2.29 -5.94
C TRP A 88 -6.39 -1.30 -5.37
N ASP A 89 -5.13 -1.51 -5.76
CA ASP A 89 -3.92 -0.86 -5.25
C ASP A 89 -3.67 -1.11 -3.74
N CYS A 90 -2.42 -0.93 -3.30
CA CYS A 90 -2.07 -0.99 -1.89
C CYS A 90 -1.78 0.42 -1.35
N ILE A 91 -2.02 0.62 -0.05
CA ILE A 91 -1.48 1.76 0.71
C ILE A 91 -0.34 1.28 1.61
N SER A 92 0.57 2.18 1.95
CA SER A 92 1.80 1.84 2.70
C SER A 92 1.55 1.32 4.11
N LEU A 93 0.47 1.75 4.79
CA LEU A 93 0.19 1.33 6.16
C LEU A 93 -0.78 0.15 6.16
N LEU A 94 -0.34 -0.97 6.75
CA LEU A 94 -1.15 -2.12 7.09
C LEU A 94 -0.97 -2.40 8.58
N ASN A 95 -2.06 -2.40 9.34
CA ASN A 95 -2.08 -2.62 10.78
C ASN A 95 -3.32 -3.41 11.21
N GLU A 96 -3.33 -3.88 12.45
CA GLU A 96 -4.38 -4.78 12.96
C GLU A 96 -5.81 -4.29 12.71
N PRO A 97 -6.17 -3.02 12.98
CA PRO A 97 -7.55 -2.56 12.75
C PRO A 97 -8.02 -2.71 11.29
N ILE A 98 -7.12 -2.53 10.33
CA ILE A 98 -7.46 -2.69 8.90
C ILE A 98 -7.49 -4.14 8.49
N ILE A 99 -6.63 -4.97 9.08
CA ILE A 99 -6.65 -6.42 8.89
C ILE A 99 -7.99 -6.98 9.36
N GLU A 100 -8.40 -6.62 10.58
CA GLU A 100 -9.70 -6.99 11.16
C GLU A 100 -10.87 -6.47 10.31
N PHE A 101 -10.82 -5.20 9.89
CA PHE A 101 -11.85 -4.63 9.01
C PHE A 101 -12.01 -5.44 7.72
N ILE A 102 -10.92 -5.74 7.01
CA ILE A 102 -10.99 -6.50 5.75
C ILE A 102 -11.44 -7.93 5.98
N ASN A 103 -10.97 -8.58 7.06
CA ASN A 103 -11.42 -9.92 7.43
C ASN A 103 -12.92 -9.95 7.76
N SER A 104 -13.45 -8.92 8.42
CA SER A 104 -14.89 -8.77 8.69
C SER A 104 -15.73 -8.66 7.41
N LYS A 105 -15.10 -8.28 6.28
CA LYS A 105 -15.73 -8.23 4.95
C LYS A 105 -15.53 -9.51 4.14
N GLY A 106 -14.84 -10.52 4.67
CA GLY A 106 -14.56 -11.79 3.99
C GLY A 106 -13.14 -11.93 3.43
N GLY A 107 -12.18 -11.10 3.87
CA GLY A 107 -10.78 -11.20 3.46
C GLY A 107 -10.53 -10.72 2.04
N LEU A 108 -9.40 -11.11 1.45
CA LEU A 108 -9.03 -10.80 0.05
C LEU A 108 -8.84 -12.07 -0.76
N LYS A 109 -9.46 -12.12 -1.94
CA LYS A 109 -9.20 -13.17 -2.94
C LYS A 109 -8.08 -12.79 -3.89
N ALA A 110 -7.98 -11.52 -4.24
CA ALA A 110 -6.97 -11.00 -5.16
C ALA A 110 -6.58 -9.56 -4.82
N ILE A 111 -5.37 -9.17 -5.25
CA ILE A 111 -4.90 -7.78 -5.25
C ILE A 111 -4.63 -7.38 -6.70
N ALA A 112 -5.23 -6.27 -7.12
CA ALA A 112 -5.01 -5.66 -8.43
C ALA A 112 -4.15 -4.42 -8.27
N PHE A 113 -3.20 -4.21 -9.17
CA PHE A 113 -2.36 -3.02 -9.16
C PHE A 113 -2.59 -2.22 -10.43
N SER A 114 -2.88 -0.93 -10.30
CA SER A 114 -3.02 -0.04 -11.44
C SER A 114 -1.65 0.26 -12.07
N HIS A 115 -0.62 0.56 -11.29
CA HIS A 115 0.72 0.88 -11.78
C HIS A 115 1.80 0.57 -10.72
N PRO A 116 3.10 0.41 -11.10
CA PRO A 116 4.15 -0.04 -10.18
C PRO A 116 4.36 0.80 -8.91
N HIS A 117 4.05 2.11 -8.92
CA HIS A 117 4.18 2.94 -7.72
C HIS A 117 3.18 2.57 -6.62
N TYR A 118 2.05 1.95 -6.98
CA TYR A 118 1.01 1.53 -6.07
C TYR A 118 1.28 0.16 -5.42
N TYR A 119 2.45 -0.43 -5.68
CA TYR A 119 2.90 -1.62 -4.97
C TYR A 119 3.07 -1.34 -3.48
N THR A 120 3.48 -0.13 -3.08
CA THR A 120 3.64 0.26 -1.67
C THR A 120 4.26 -0.83 -0.78
N THR A 121 3.50 -1.38 0.17
CA THR A 121 3.86 -2.51 1.05
C THR A 121 3.22 -3.82 0.59
N MET A 122 3.09 -4.06 -0.72
CA MET A 122 2.37 -5.22 -1.30
C MET A 122 2.79 -6.58 -0.72
N ASN A 123 4.05 -6.71 -0.30
CA ASN A 123 4.55 -7.94 0.30
C ASN A 123 3.89 -8.20 1.66
N GLU A 124 3.66 -7.15 2.45
CA GLU A 124 2.96 -7.23 3.74
C GLU A 124 1.49 -7.60 3.50
N TRP A 125 0.83 -6.92 2.55
CA TRP A 125 -0.55 -7.25 2.14
C TRP A 125 -0.69 -8.71 1.67
N ALA A 126 0.24 -9.18 0.83
CA ALA A 126 0.28 -10.54 0.33
C ALA A 126 0.52 -11.56 1.45
N ALA A 127 1.46 -11.28 2.35
CA ALA A 127 1.78 -12.15 3.47
C ALA A 127 0.62 -12.25 4.47
N THR A 128 -0.09 -11.15 4.73
CA THR A 128 -1.21 -11.11 5.67
C THR A 128 -2.46 -11.82 5.13
N PHE A 129 -2.84 -11.58 3.87
CA PHE A 129 -4.12 -12.07 3.34
C PHE A 129 -4.00 -13.33 2.47
N ASN A 130 -2.77 -13.70 2.06
CA ASN A 130 -2.50 -14.85 1.19
C ASN A 130 -3.46 -14.96 -0.02
N PRO A 131 -3.57 -13.90 -0.86
CA PRO A 131 -4.53 -13.87 -1.96
C PRO A 131 -4.20 -14.94 -3.00
N THR A 132 -5.24 -15.49 -3.63
CA THR A 132 -5.11 -16.53 -4.66
C THR A 132 -4.63 -16.02 -6.02
N GLY A 133 -4.49 -14.71 -6.20
CA GLY A 133 -3.98 -14.13 -7.44
C GLY A 133 -3.63 -12.64 -7.36
N PHE A 134 -2.77 -12.22 -8.29
CA PHE A 134 -2.42 -10.83 -8.53
C PHE A 134 -2.83 -10.42 -9.94
N LEU A 135 -3.44 -9.25 -10.07
CA LEU A 135 -3.84 -8.69 -11.37
C LEU A 135 -2.93 -7.50 -11.70
N TYR A 136 -2.26 -7.58 -12.84
CA TYR A 136 -1.41 -6.51 -13.37
C TYR A 136 -1.94 -6.09 -14.75
N PRO A 137 -1.99 -4.79 -15.06
CA PRO A 137 -2.28 -4.35 -16.40
C PRO A 137 -1.18 -4.85 -17.33
N SER A 138 -1.59 -5.50 -18.41
CA SER A 138 -0.66 -5.88 -19.48
C SER A 138 0.01 -4.62 -20.01
N LYS A 139 1.34 -4.58 -20.03
CA LYS A 139 2.04 -3.62 -20.88
C LYS A 139 1.68 -3.97 -22.33
N LYS A 140 0.97 -3.06 -23.01
CA LYS A 140 0.88 -3.10 -24.47
C LYS A 140 2.23 -2.70 -25.06
#